data_AF-A0A349E920-F1
#
_entry.id   AF-A0A349E920-F1
#
_cell.length_a   1.000
_cell.length_b   1.000
_cell.length_c   1.000
_cell.angle_alpha   90.00
_cell.angle_beta   90.00
_cell.angle_gamma   90.00
#
_symmetry.space_group_name_H-M   'P 1'
#
loop_
_entity.id
_entity.type
_entity.pdbx_description
1 polymer ?
#
loop_
_entity_poly.entity_id
_entity_poly.type
_entity_poly.pdbx_seq_one_letter_code
_entity_poly.pdbx_strand_id
1 'polypeptide(L)'
;GADDDWLSMSYGDHPHATISIHRTASADYRPYFNRIEPIFWKYGGRPHWGKVHNLTHVELTELYPRFKDFMELRRELDPQGRMLNPHLRALFNA
;
A
#
# COMPACT_ATOMS: atom_id res chain seq x y z
N GLY A 1 4.01 13.37 -9.91
CA GLY A 1 4.53 13.07 -11.26
C GLY A 1 4.38 11.59 -11.46
N ALA A 2 4.27 11.13 -12.71
CA ALA A 2 4.20 9.69 -12.97
C ALA A 2 5.51 9.02 -12.54
N ASP A 3 5.41 7.87 -11.88
CA ASP A 3 6.55 7.05 -11.48
C ASP A 3 6.50 5.69 -12.20
N ASP A 4 7.67 5.11 -12.44
CA ASP A 4 7.86 3.77 -13.01
C ASP A 4 8.22 2.71 -11.97
N ASP A 5 8.47 3.11 -10.72
CA ASP A 5 8.66 2.24 -9.57
C ASP A 5 7.42 1.38 -9.30
N TRP A 6 7.59 0.05 -9.32
CA TRP A 6 6.47 -0.92 -9.29
C TRP A 6 5.51 -0.78 -8.10
N LEU A 7 6.02 -0.30 -6.96
CA LEU A 7 5.23 -0.07 -5.75
C LEU A 7 4.95 1.42 -5.48
N SER A 8 5.23 2.33 -6.40
CA SER A 8 4.87 3.74 -6.19
C SER A 8 3.36 3.91 -6.12
N MET A 9 2.88 4.71 -5.16
CA MET A 9 1.48 5.13 -5.12
C MET A 9 1.08 5.97 -6.34
N SER A 10 2.07 6.53 -7.05
CA SER A 10 1.93 7.29 -8.30
C SER A 10 2.28 6.47 -9.55
N TYR A 11 2.39 5.14 -9.43
CA TYR A 11 2.77 4.27 -10.55
C TYR A 11 1.81 4.40 -11.75
N GLY A 12 2.40 4.62 -12.92
CA GLY A 12 1.71 4.75 -14.22
C GLY A 12 1.50 6.19 -14.68
N ASP A 13 1.14 6.35 -15.95
CA ASP A 13 1.10 7.66 -16.63
C ASP A 13 -0.22 8.43 -16.44
N HIS A 14 -1.11 7.93 -15.59
CA HIS A 14 -2.41 8.55 -15.38
C HIS A 14 -2.30 9.78 -14.46
N PRO A 15 -3.11 10.83 -14.71
CA PRO A 15 -3.24 11.94 -13.79
C PRO A 15 -3.68 11.45 -12.41
N HIS A 16 -3.01 11.92 -11.36
CA HIS A 16 -3.27 11.55 -9.99
C HIS A 16 -3.26 12.78 -9.08
N ALA A 17 -3.96 12.66 -7.95
CA ALA A 17 -3.92 13.63 -6.87
C ALA A 17 -3.64 12.91 -5.55
N THR A 18 -2.93 13.58 -4.64
CA THR A 18 -2.69 13.08 -3.29
C THR A 18 -3.62 13.79 -2.32
N ILE A 19 -4.36 13.04 -1.51
CA ILE A 19 -5.20 13.55 -0.44
C ILE A 19 -4.56 13.17 0.89
N SER A 20 -4.23 14.17 1.71
CA SER A 20 -3.65 13.94 3.04
C SER A 20 -4.68 14.18 4.13
N ILE A 21 -4.82 13.20 5.01
CA ILE A 21 -5.71 13.25 6.17
C ILE A 21 -4.86 13.24 7.43
N HIS A 22 -5.11 14.21 8.31
CA HIS A 22 -4.35 14.39 9.54
C HIS A 22 -5.24 14.19 10.77
N ARG A 23 -4.72 13.46 11.74
CA ARG A 23 -5.22 13.39 13.12
C ARG A 23 -4.04 13.55 14.08
N THR A 24 -4.32 14.00 15.29
CA THR A 24 -3.34 14.02 16.36
C THR A 24 -2.94 12.59 16.71
N ALA A 25 -1.65 12.34 16.96
CA ALA A 25 -1.14 10.99 17.22
C ALA A 25 -1.73 10.34 18.47
N SER A 26 -2.15 11.14 19.46
CA SER A 26 -2.80 10.68 20.68
C SER A 26 -4.27 10.33 20.53
N ALA A 27 -4.91 10.69 19.42
CA ALA A 27 -6.31 10.40 19.19
C ALA A 27 -6.49 9.09 18.42
N ASP A 28 -7.53 8.34 18.76
CA ASP A 28 -7.90 7.17 17.97
C ASP A 28 -8.31 7.61 16.55
N TYR A 29 -7.56 7.12 15.56
CA TYR A 29 -7.78 7.41 14.14
C TYR A 29 -8.79 6.46 13.50
N ARG A 30 -9.00 5.27 14.07
CA ARG A 30 -9.76 4.18 13.44
C ARG A 30 -11.20 4.57 13.08
N PRO A 31 -11.99 5.25 13.94
CA PRO A 31 -13.36 5.61 13.60
C PRO A 31 -13.47 6.52 12.36
N TYR A 32 -12.45 7.33 12.11
CA TYR A 32 -12.40 8.26 10.99
C TYR A 32 -11.87 7.57 9.72
N PHE A 33 -10.75 6.86 9.84
CA PHE A 33 -10.09 6.19 8.71
C PHE A 33 -10.93 5.04 8.16
N ASN A 34 -11.58 4.26 9.02
CA ASN A 34 -12.47 3.16 8.58
C ASN A 34 -13.64 3.64 7.72
N ARG A 35 -14.03 4.93 7.81
CA ARG A 35 -15.09 5.51 6.97
C ARG A 35 -14.57 6.07 5.65
N ILE A 36 -13.32 6.51 5.61
CA ILE A 36 -12.78 7.28 4.49
C ILE A 36 -11.94 6.42 3.56
N GLU A 37 -11.13 5.52 4.10
CA GLU A 37 -10.32 4.59 3.30
C GLU A 37 -11.15 3.85 2.24
N PRO A 38 -12.35 3.30 2.53
CA PRO A 38 -13.17 2.65 1.50
C PRO A 38 -13.55 3.56 0.32
N ILE A 39 -13.68 4.87 0.56
CA ILE A 39 -13.93 5.84 -0.52
C ILE A 39 -12.72 5.88 -1.45
N PHE A 40 -11.50 5.91 -0.91
CA PHE A 40 -10.29 5.93 -1.72
C PHE A 40 -10.11 4.63 -2.51
N TRP A 41 -10.31 3.47 -1.87
CA TRP A 41 -10.17 2.17 -2.52
C TRP A 41 -11.11 2.00 -3.71
N LYS A 42 -12.36 2.48 -3.59
CA LYS A 42 -13.34 2.47 -4.68
C LYS A 42 -12.83 3.14 -5.97
N TYR A 43 -11.95 4.13 -5.87
CA TYR A 43 -11.39 4.86 -7.02
C TYR A 43 -9.94 4.45 -7.34
N GLY A 44 -9.48 3.29 -6.87
CA GLY A 44 -8.12 2.82 -7.11
C GLY A 44 -7.06 3.59 -6.31
N GLY A 45 -7.45 4.21 -5.20
CA GLY A 45 -6.52 4.90 -4.32
C GLY A 45 -5.45 3.96 -3.77
N ARG A 46 -4.23 4.49 -3.59
CA ARG A 46 -3.09 3.76 -3.06
C ARG A 46 -2.56 4.49 -1.82
N PRO A 47 -2.35 3.81 -0.69
CA PRO A 47 -1.84 4.47 0.49
C PRO A 47 -0.37 4.80 0.31
N HIS A 48 0.08 5.83 1.04
CA HIS A 48 1.50 6.00 1.28
C HIS A 48 1.99 4.89 2.20
N TRP A 49 2.97 4.08 1.78
CA TRP A 49 3.48 2.92 2.54
C TRP A 49 3.91 3.23 3.98
N GLY A 50 4.41 4.45 4.23
CA GLY A 50 4.76 4.94 5.57
C GLY A 50 3.59 5.47 6.43
N LYS A 51 2.33 5.23 6.04
CA LYS A 51 1.12 5.69 6.76
C LYS A 51 0.21 4.51 7.09
N VAL A 52 -0.72 4.74 8.02
CA VAL A 52 -1.74 3.76 8.37
C VAL A 52 -2.64 3.47 7.17
N HIS A 53 -2.96 2.18 6.96
CA HIS A 53 -3.95 1.71 6.00
C HIS A 53 -4.46 0.33 6.41
N ASN A 54 -5.67 -0.03 5.97
CA ASN A 54 -6.25 -1.36 6.21
C ASN A 54 -6.20 -2.31 5.00
N LEU A 55 -5.48 -1.96 3.93
CA LEU A 55 -5.30 -2.87 2.78
C LEU A 55 -4.61 -4.17 3.18
N THR A 56 -5.06 -5.29 2.63
CA THR A 56 -4.46 -6.62 2.76
C THR A 56 -3.71 -7.00 1.49
N HIS A 57 -3.12 -8.19 1.49
CA HIS A 57 -2.48 -8.77 0.30
C HIS A 57 -3.40 -8.79 -0.93
N VAL A 58 -4.70 -9.06 -0.74
CA VAL A 58 -5.67 -9.16 -1.84
C VAL A 58 -5.84 -7.81 -2.51
N GLU A 59 -6.17 -6.76 -1.74
CA GLU A 59 -6.38 -5.43 -2.32
C GLU A 59 -5.08 -4.86 -2.89
N LEU A 60 -3.92 -5.12 -2.27
CA LEU A 60 -2.64 -4.67 -2.82
C LEU A 60 -2.33 -5.33 -4.18
N THR A 61 -2.68 -6.60 -4.34
CA THR A 61 -2.52 -7.32 -5.62
C THR A 61 -3.40 -6.72 -6.72
N GLU A 62 -4.59 -6.23 -6.38
CA GLU A 62 -5.51 -5.57 -7.33
C GLU A 62 -5.08 -4.13 -7.65
N LEU A 63 -4.58 -3.39 -6.67
CA LEU A 63 -4.24 -1.97 -6.79
C LEU A 63 -2.91 -1.70 -7.51
N TYR A 64 -1.95 -2.62 -7.39
CA TYR A 64 -0.59 -2.48 -7.92
C TYR A 64 -0.35 -3.49 -9.05
N PRO A 65 -0.35 -3.06 -10.33
CA PRO A 65 -0.22 -3.97 -11.48
C PRO A 65 1.01 -4.86 -11.46
N ARG A 66 2.12 -4.38 -10.86
CA ARG A 66 3.40 -5.08 -10.75
C ARG A 66 3.63 -5.71 -9.37
N PHE A 67 2.60 -5.84 -8.54
CA PHE A 67 2.73 -6.38 -7.18
C PHE A 67 3.22 -7.83 -7.17
N LYS A 68 2.69 -8.68 -8.05
CA LYS A 68 3.10 -10.09 -8.17
C LYS A 68 4.56 -10.22 -8.58
N ASP A 69 5.00 -9.40 -9.55
CA ASP A 69 6.39 -9.36 -10.00
C ASP A 69 7.34 -8.90 -8.89
N PHE A 70 6.94 -7.88 -8.13
CA PHE A 70 7.68 -7.46 -6.93
C PHE A 70 7.78 -8.60 -5.91
N MET A 71 6.67 -9.31 -5.67
CA MET A 71 6.63 -10.44 -4.74
C MET A 71 7.53 -11.60 -5.16
N GLU A 72 7.61 -11.88 -6.47
CA GLU A 72 8.54 -12.85 -7.05
C GLU A 72 9.99 -12.42 -6.87
N LEU A 73 10.34 -11.19 -7.27
CA LEU A 73 11.68 -10.64 -7.11
C LEU A 73 12.13 -10.62 -5.64
N ARG A 74 11.21 -10.26 -4.72
CA ARG A 74 11.47 -10.29 -3.28
C ARG A 74 11.78 -11.71 -2.78
N ARG A 75 11.10 -12.73 -3.28
CA ARG A 75 11.40 -14.14 -2.94
C ARG A 75 12.76 -14.57 -3.47
N GLU A 76 13.14 -14.11 -4.65
CA GLU A 76 14.45 -14.41 -5.26
C GLU A 76 15.59 -13.76 -4.47
N LEU A 77 15.47 -12.48 -4.13
CA LEU A 77 16.52 -11.72 -3.46
C LEU A 77 16.60 -11.95 -1.94
N ASP A 78 15.46 -12.24 -1.30
CA ASP A 78 15.38 -12.51 0.13
C ASP A 78 14.56 -13.79 0.42
N PRO A 79 15.10 -14.97 0.05
CA PRO A 79 14.37 -16.25 0.15
C PRO A 79 14.05 -16.62 1.60
N GLN A 80 14.84 -16.14 2.56
CA GLN A 80 14.62 -16.36 4.00
C GLN A 80 13.75 -15.28 4.66
N GLY A 81 13.37 -14.23 3.92
CA GLY A 81 12.54 -13.14 4.44
C GLY A 81 13.22 -12.34 5.56
N ARG A 82 14.55 -12.19 5.52
CA ARG A 82 15.33 -11.47 6.55
C ARG A 82 14.96 -9.99 6.64
N MET A 83 14.48 -9.40 5.56
CA MET A 83 14.06 -8.00 5.50
C MET A 83 12.58 -7.79 5.88
N LEU A 84 11.84 -8.86 6.19
CA LEU A 84 10.41 -8.80 6.46
C LEU A 84 10.09 -8.74 7.95
N ASN A 85 9.51 -7.61 8.35
CA ASN A 85 8.87 -7.47 9.66
C ASN A 85 7.45 -8.10 9.65
N PRO A 86 6.79 -8.28 10.81
CA PRO A 86 5.46 -8.89 10.87
C PRO A 86 4.38 -8.20 10.00
N HIS A 87 4.46 -6.87 9.87
CA HIS A 87 3.52 -6.12 9.03
C HIS A 87 3.70 -6.46 7.55
N LEU A 88 4.95 -6.47 7.05
CA LEU A 88 5.25 -6.85 5.68
C LEU A 88 4.92 -8.31 5.40
N ARG A 89 5.17 -9.22 6.35
CA ARG A 89 4.77 -10.64 6.21
C ARG A 89 3.28 -10.81 5.98
N ALA A 90 2.45 -10.08 6.73
CA ALA A 90 1.00 -10.08 6.54
C ALA A 90 0.57 -9.50 5.18
N LEU A 91 1.18 -8.39 4.74
CA LEU A 91 0.85 -7.79 3.44
C LEU A 91 1.33 -8.62 2.25
N PHE A 92 2.46 -9.31 2.41
CA PHE A 92 3.13 -10.05 1.35
C PHE A 92 2.83 -11.55 1.36
N ASN A 93 2.05 -12.04 2.33
CA ASN A 93 1.79 -13.46 2.55
C ASN A 93 3.09 -14.28 2.56
N ALA A 94 4.06 -13.87 3.38
CA ALA A 94 5.46 -14.35 3.38
C ALA A 94 6.03 -14.68 4.77
#